data_AF-A0A8T7FSF5-F1
#
_entry.id   AF-A0A8T7FSF5-F1
#
_cell.length_a   1.000
_cell.length_b   1.000
_cell.length_c   1.000
_cell.angle_alpha   90.00
_cell.angle_beta   90.00
_cell.angle_gamma   90.00
#
_symmetry.space_group_name_H-M   'P 1'
#
loop_
_entity.id
_entity.type
_entity.pdbx_description
1 polymer ?
#
loop_
_entity_poly.entity_id
_entity_poly.type
_entity_poly.pdbx_seq_one_letter_code
_entity_poly.pdbx_strand_id
1 'polypeptide(L)'
;METEGIINHTIISIAGWLLGTSLGWGTGFALLSLWRKINPDPQRLSPFALFIPWRTIVLGLLMVNYFPIIPLRWLGFGNETGILSVAFVVFWLSLIFVLQSAQENQQNSRFWSWARTIAVFSVLLTAHFGIWGGGGLGFVAEQQLMTFDFASAWMYFAWMIGIALVIDLVIASGQLSVVRYTVQEKKAG
;
A
#
# COMPACT_ATOMS: atom_id res chain seq x y z
N MET A 1 -20.06 -29.88 -6.85
CA MET A 1 -19.22 -28.97 -7.65
C MET A 1 -19.17 -27.57 -7.05
N GLU A 2 -20.30 -26.96 -6.67
CA GLU A 2 -20.30 -25.63 -6.02
C GLU A 2 -19.64 -25.61 -4.63
N THR A 3 -19.86 -26.64 -3.81
CA THR A 3 -19.29 -26.74 -2.45
C THR A 3 -17.76 -26.84 -2.43
N GLU A 4 -17.15 -27.61 -3.34
CA GLU A 4 -15.69 -27.73 -3.44
C GLU A 4 -15.04 -26.40 -3.84
N GLY A 5 -15.68 -25.65 -4.76
CA GLY A 5 -15.23 -24.30 -5.13
C GLY A 5 -15.25 -23.35 -3.93
N ILE A 6 -16.35 -23.33 -3.18
CA ILE A 6 -16.49 -22.49 -1.98
C ILE A 6 -15.42 -22.83 -0.94
N ILE A 7 -15.20 -24.12 -0.68
CA ILE A 7 -14.18 -24.58 0.29
C ILE A 7 -12.78 -24.12 -0.14
N ASN A 8 -12.43 -24.29 -1.42
CA ASN A 8 -11.13 -23.86 -1.94
C ASN A 8 -10.92 -22.35 -1.81
N HIS A 9 -11.89 -21.53 -2.22
CA HIS A 9 -11.79 -20.08 -2.09
C HIS A 9 -11.71 -19.62 -0.61
N THR A 10 -12.40 -20.33 0.28
CA THR A 10 -12.35 -20.08 1.72
C THR A 10 -10.96 -20.38 2.28
N ILE A 11 -10.37 -21.53 1.94
CA ILE A 11 -9.01 -21.91 2.34
C ILE A 11 -8.00 -20.90 1.80
N ILE A 12 -8.10 -20.53 0.52
CA ILE A 12 -7.22 -19.53 -0.11
C ILE A 12 -7.23 -18.23 0.70
N SER A 13 -8.43 -17.76 1.04
CA SER A 13 -8.63 -16.51 1.76
C SER A 13 -8.09 -16.58 3.18
N ILE A 14 -8.45 -17.62 3.95
CA ILE A 14 -8.05 -17.78 5.36
C ILE A 14 -6.54 -18.00 5.47
N ALA A 15 -5.98 -18.92 4.69
CA ALA A 15 -4.55 -19.20 4.72
C ALA A 15 -3.74 -17.97 4.31
N GLY A 16 -4.17 -17.28 3.24
CA GLY A 16 -3.56 -16.04 2.79
C GLY A 16 -3.61 -14.95 3.87
N TRP A 17 -4.78 -14.75 4.50
CA TRP A 17 -4.95 -13.79 5.59
C TRP A 17 -4.04 -14.07 6.79
N LEU A 18 -3.99 -15.31 7.26
CA LEU A 18 -3.17 -15.70 8.41
C LEU A 18 -1.69 -15.49 8.10
N LEU A 19 -1.21 -16.01 6.97
CA LEU A 19 0.19 -15.87 6.55
C LEU A 19 0.57 -14.39 6.37
N GLY A 20 -0.23 -13.64 5.63
CA GLY A 20 0.02 -12.22 5.36
C GLY A 20 0.02 -11.39 6.64
N THR A 21 -0.96 -11.58 7.52
CA THR A 21 -1.06 -10.81 8.77
C THR A 21 0.09 -11.12 9.70
N SER A 22 0.40 -12.40 9.94
CA SER A 22 1.50 -12.81 10.82
C SER A 22 2.85 -12.27 10.35
N LEU A 23 3.15 -12.39 9.05
CA LEU A 23 4.40 -11.89 8.47
C LEU A 23 4.44 -10.35 8.43
N GLY A 24 3.34 -9.70 8.05
CA GLY A 24 3.25 -8.25 7.93
C GLY A 24 3.40 -7.55 9.27
N TRP A 25 2.69 -8.04 10.29
CA TRP A 25 2.87 -7.55 11.66
C TRP A 25 4.26 -7.83 12.20
N GLY A 26 4.75 -9.06 12.09
CA GLY A 26 6.07 -9.43 12.58
C GLY A 26 7.18 -8.55 11.98
N THR A 27 7.14 -8.35 10.67
CA THR A 27 8.07 -7.48 9.94
C THR A 27 7.90 -6.02 10.35
N GLY A 28 6.67 -5.53 10.49
CA GLY A 28 6.39 -4.16 10.93
C GLY A 28 6.93 -3.86 12.32
N PHE A 29 6.73 -4.77 13.27
CA PHE A 29 7.29 -4.64 14.62
C PHE A 29 8.82 -4.69 14.62
N ALA A 30 9.42 -5.57 13.81
CA ALA A 30 10.88 -5.64 13.68
C ALA A 30 11.46 -4.35 13.10
N LEU A 31 10.88 -3.83 12.02
CA LEU A 31 11.29 -2.56 11.40
C LEU A 31 11.09 -1.37 12.35
N LEU A 32 9.96 -1.32 13.06
CA LEU A 32 9.70 -0.29 14.06
C LEU A 32 10.71 -0.34 15.21
N SER A 33 11.04 -1.53 15.69
CA SER A 33 12.02 -1.72 16.76
C SER A 33 13.42 -1.31 16.31
N LEU A 34 13.80 -1.66 15.08
CA LEU A 34 15.06 -1.24 14.47
C LEU A 34 15.11 0.29 14.29
N TRP A 35 14.02 0.88 13.81
CA TRP A 35 13.90 2.32 13.65
C TRP A 35 14.07 3.07 14.98
N ARG A 36 13.42 2.61 16.06
CA ARG A 36 13.55 3.20 17.39
C ARG A 36 14.95 3.07 17.97
N LYS A 37 15.70 2.01 17.62
CA LYS A 37 17.11 1.88 18.02
C LYS A 37 18.01 2.88 17.31
N ILE A 38 17.76 3.13 16.02
CA ILE A 38 18.56 4.07 15.20
C ILE A 38 18.18 5.52 15.52
N ASN A 39 16.90 5.80 15.77
CA ASN A 39 16.35 7.12 16.06
C ASN A 39 15.65 7.13 17.43
N PRO A 40 16.41 7.24 18.54
CA PRO A 40 15.88 7.18 19.90
C PRO A 40 15.01 8.41 20.27
N ASP A 41 15.08 9.50 19.50
CA ASP A 41 14.20 10.66 19.64
C ASP A 41 13.13 10.70 18.52
N PRO A 42 11.98 10.00 18.71
CA PRO A 42 10.92 9.96 17.70
C PRO A 42 10.21 11.30 17.51
N GLN A 43 10.43 12.29 18.39
CA GLN A 43 9.85 13.63 18.25
C GLN A 43 10.62 14.49 17.24
N ARG A 44 11.88 14.14 16.94
CA ARG A 44 12.72 14.78 15.91
C ARG A 44 12.73 13.99 14.61
N LEU A 45 11.56 13.53 14.15
CA LEU A 45 11.46 13.08 12.77
C LEU A 45 11.84 14.24 11.85
N SER A 46 12.96 14.07 11.13
CA SER A 46 13.43 15.02 10.14
C SER A 46 12.29 15.40 9.19
N PRO A 47 12.08 16.68 8.86
CA PRO A 47 11.13 17.11 7.83
C PRO A 47 11.23 16.31 6.53
N PHE A 48 12.44 15.82 6.20
CA PHE A 48 12.69 14.99 5.02
C PHE A 48 12.05 13.60 5.11
N ALA A 49 11.87 13.03 6.31
CA ALA A 49 11.21 11.74 6.49
C ALA A 49 9.73 11.78 6.07
N LEU A 50 9.08 12.96 6.10
CA LEU A 50 7.71 13.14 5.61
C LEU A 50 7.60 13.00 4.08
N PHE A 51 8.69 13.26 3.35
CA PHE A 51 8.71 13.17 1.89
C PHE A 51 9.06 11.77 1.37
N ILE A 52 9.43 10.82 2.23
CA ILE A 52 9.63 9.44 1.81
C ILE A 52 8.26 8.89 1.40
N PRO A 53 8.03 8.60 0.10
CA PRO A 53 6.71 8.24 -0.41
C PRO A 53 6.45 6.74 -0.21
N TRP A 54 6.63 6.26 1.01
CA TRP A 54 6.60 4.84 1.32
C TRP A 54 5.22 4.22 1.03
N ARG A 55 4.13 5.00 1.16
CA ARG A 55 2.77 4.57 0.78
C ARG A 55 2.67 4.29 -0.70
N THR A 56 3.24 5.16 -1.53
CA THR A 56 3.34 4.97 -2.98
C THR A 56 4.21 3.77 -3.33
N ILE A 57 5.30 3.55 -2.61
CA ILE A 57 6.14 2.35 -2.78
C ILE A 57 5.32 1.09 -2.49
N VAL A 58 4.59 1.06 -1.38
CA VAL A 58 3.72 -0.08 -1.05
C VAL A 58 2.63 -0.26 -2.10
N LEU A 59 1.99 0.82 -2.57
CA LEU A 59 1.02 0.75 -3.66
C LEU A 59 1.65 0.18 -4.93
N GLY A 60 2.85 0.59 -5.30
CA GLY A 60 3.57 0.03 -6.44
C GLY A 60 3.83 -1.46 -6.28
N LEU A 61 4.21 -1.90 -5.07
CA LEU A 61 4.39 -3.32 -4.76
C LEU A 61 3.05 -4.08 -4.82
N LEU A 62 1.95 -3.50 -4.33
CA LEU A 62 0.61 -4.08 -4.47
C LEU A 62 0.20 -4.23 -5.94
N MET A 63 0.51 -3.23 -6.78
CA MET A 63 0.27 -3.30 -8.23
C MET A 63 1.04 -4.43 -8.90
N VAL A 64 2.23 -4.79 -8.39
CA VAL A 64 2.98 -5.94 -8.91
C VAL A 64 2.24 -7.26 -8.70
N ASN A 65 1.40 -7.34 -7.67
CA ASN A 65 0.58 -8.51 -7.38
C ASN A 65 -0.85 -8.39 -7.92
N TYR A 66 -1.23 -7.25 -8.52
CA TYR A 66 -2.57 -7.02 -9.07
C TYR A 66 -2.90 -8.01 -10.19
N PHE A 67 -1.92 -8.34 -11.04
CA PHE A 67 -1.87 -9.63 -11.70
C PHE A 67 -0.76 -10.43 -11.06
N PRO A 68 -1.03 -11.64 -10.53
CA PRO A 68 -0.01 -12.44 -9.86
C PRO A 68 0.96 -13.07 -10.88
N ILE A 69 1.49 -12.29 -11.82
CA ILE A 69 2.41 -12.72 -12.88
C ILE A 69 3.62 -13.41 -12.27
N ILE A 70 4.15 -12.89 -11.16
CA ILE A 70 5.29 -13.47 -10.47
C ILE A 70 4.92 -14.83 -9.85
N PRO A 71 3.90 -14.94 -8.96
CA PRO A 71 3.44 -16.24 -8.47
C PRO A 71 3.06 -17.23 -9.60
N LEU A 72 2.32 -16.79 -10.60
CA LEU A 72 1.88 -17.61 -11.73
C LEU A 72 3.06 -18.19 -12.51
N ARG A 73 4.12 -17.41 -12.73
CA ARG A 73 5.30 -17.87 -13.46
C ARG A 73 6.10 -18.92 -12.68
N TRP A 74 6.06 -18.89 -11.35
CA TRP A 74 6.88 -19.75 -10.49
C TRP A 74 6.13 -21.00 -10.02
N LEU A 75 4.84 -20.88 -9.75
CA LEU A 75 4.02 -21.92 -9.12
C LEU A 75 2.91 -22.42 -10.05
N GLY A 76 2.66 -21.77 -11.17
CA GLY A 76 1.57 -22.08 -12.07
C GLY A 76 0.21 -21.59 -11.57
N PHE A 77 -0.86 -22.02 -12.26
CA PHE A 77 -2.23 -21.79 -11.82
C PHE A 77 -2.60 -22.81 -10.75
N GLY A 78 -3.03 -22.35 -9.57
CA GLY A 78 -3.37 -23.23 -8.46
C GLY A 78 -3.76 -22.48 -7.19
N ASN A 79 -4.17 -23.24 -6.17
CA ASN A 79 -4.57 -22.70 -4.88
C ASN A 79 -3.41 -22.00 -4.17
N GLU A 80 -2.18 -22.48 -4.36
CA GLU A 80 -0.94 -21.96 -3.80
C GLU A 80 -0.67 -20.52 -4.29
N THR A 81 -0.85 -20.29 -5.59
CA THR A 81 -0.74 -18.96 -6.21
C THR A 81 -1.79 -18.01 -5.66
N GLY A 82 -3.02 -18.49 -5.47
CA GLY A 82 -4.09 -17.73 -4.82
C GLY A 82 -3.73 -17.34 -3.39
N ILE A 83 -3.28 -18.31 -2.58
CA ILE A 83 -2.89 -18.10 -1.17
C ILE A 83 -1.78 -17.05 -1.08
N LEU A 84 -0.73 -17.18 -1.89
CA LEU A 84 0.40 -16.27 -1.88
C LEU A 84 0.04 -14.87 -2.36
N SER A 85 -0.81 -14.75 -3.38
CA SER A 85 -1.32 -13.45 -3.83
C SER A 85 -2.11 -12.75 -2.72
N VAL A 86 -3.03 -13.46 -2.06
CA VAL A 86 -3.77 -12.90 -0.92
C VAL A 86 -2.83 -12.54 0.23
N ALA A 87 -1.91 -13.44 0.58
CA ALA A 87 -0.92 -13.21 1.64
C ALA A 87 -0.04 -11.99 1.35
N PHE A 88 0.37 -11.79 0.11
CA PHE A 88 1.18 -10.65 -0.31
C PHE A 88 0.43 -9.33 -0.13
N VAL A 89 -0.83 -9.26 -0.57
CA VAL A 89 -1.65 -8.05 -0.35
C VAL A 89 -1.81 -7.77 1.14
N VAL A 90 -2.22 -8.78 1.91
CA VAL A 90 -2.46 -8.64 3.35
C VAL A 90 -1.18 -8.25 4.08
N PHE A 91 -0.04 -8.85 3.73
CA PHE A 91 1.27 -8.51 4.28
C PHE A 91 1.56 -7.01 4.19
N TRP A 92 1.41 -6.43 3.01
CA TRP A 92 1.68 -5.01 2.78
C TRP A 92 0.69 -4.10 3.51
N LEU A 93 -0.59 -4.46 3.55
CA LEU A 93 -1.60 -3.72 4.31
C LEU A 93 -1.29 -3.75 5.82
N SER A 94 -1.06 -4.94 6.37
CA SER A 94 -0.69 -5.14 7.77
C SER A 94 0.57 -4.36 8.13
N LEU A 95 1.57 -4.33 7.25
CA LEU A 95 2.78 -3.54 7.42
C LEU A 95 2.49 -2.03 7.48
N ILE A 96 1.64 -1.51 6.57
CA ILE A 96 1.21 -0.10 6.57
C ILE A 96 0.59 0.29 7.91
N PHE A 97 -0.36 -0.51 8.41
CA PHE A 97 -1.05 -0.21 9.67
C PHE A 97 -0.08 -0.16 10.86
N VAL A 98 0.86 -1.10 10.93
CA VAL A 98 1.87 -1.11 12.02
C VAL A 98 2.78 0.12 11.93
N LEU A 99 3.27 0.47 10.74
CA LEU A 99 4.12 1.64 10.56
C LEU A 99 3.38 2.96 10.79
N GLN A 100 2.09 3.04 10.42
CA GLN A 100 1.26 4.21 10.69
C GLN A 100 1.00 4.41 12.18
N SER A 101 0.67 3.35 12.93
CA SER A 101 0.42 3.46 14.37
C SER A 101 1.62 4.02 15.13
N ALA A 102 2.85 3.77 14.65
CA ALA A 102 4.06 4.37 15.21
C ALA A 102 4.17 5.89 15.01
N GLN A 103 3.54 6.45 13.98
CA GLN A 103 3.55 7.89 13.68
C GLN A 103 2.48 8.66 14.46
N GLU A 104 1.61 7.97 15.20
CA GLU A 104 0.42 8.56 15.84
C GLU A 104 0.73 9.42 17.08
N ASN A 105 1.96 9.57 17.54
CA ASN A 105 2.21 10.37 18.75
C ASN A 105 2.00 11.90 18.61
N GLN A 106 1.65 12.42 17.42
CA GLN A 106 1.26 13.82 17.22
C GLN A 106 -0.15 13.92 16.62
N GLN A 107 -1.11 14.47 17.36
CA GLN A 107 -2.53 14.49 16.96
C GLN A 107 -2.79 15.15 15.59
N ASN A 108 -2.06 16.24 15.27
CA ASN A 108 -2.14 16.89 13.95
C ASN A 108 -1.49 16.07 12.84
N SER A 109 -0.48 15.24 13.11
CA SER A 109 0.14 14.40 12.07
C SER A 109 -0.73 13.19 11.70
N ARG A 110 -1.62 12.75 12.61
CA ARG A 110 -2.54 11.61 12.38
C ARG A 110 -3.46 11.86 11.20
N PHE A 111 -4.21 12.96 11.22
CA PHE A 111 -5.18 13.27 10.17
C PHE A 111 -4.53 13.30 8.79
N TRP A 112 -3.39 14.00 8.65
CA TRP A 112 -2.65 14.06 7.40
C TRP A 112 -2.08 12.70 6.97
N SER A 113 -1.57 11.89 7.90
CA SER A 113 -1.08 10.54 7.59
C SER A 113 -2.19 9.63 7.05
N TRP A 114 -3.38 9.70 7.64
CA TRP A 114 -4.56 8.96 7.17
C TRP A 114 -5.08 9.50 5.85
N ALA A 115 -5.19 10.82 5.69
CA ALA A 115 -5.57 11.46 4.43
C ALA A 115 -4.64 11.05 3.28
N ARG A 116 -3.32 11.04 3.51
CA ARG A 116 -2.33 10.53 2.53
C ARG A 116 -2.59 9.09 2.14
N THR A 117 -2.88 8.24 3.12
CA THR A 117 -3.11 6.81 2.88
C THR A 117 -4.38 6.61 2.08
N ILE A 118 -5.49 7.23 2.47
CA ILE A 118 -6.75 7.16 1.73
C ILE A 118 -6.58 7.70 0.29
N ALA A 119 -5.88 8.82 0.12
CA ALA A 119 -5.67 9.44 -1.18
C ALA A 119 -4.75 8.62 -2.10
N VAL A 120 -3.75 7.94 -1.56
CA VAL A 120 -2.91 6.99 -2.32
C VAL A 120 -3.71 5.73 -2.64
N PHE A 121 -4.46 5.19 -1.67
CA PHE A 121 -5.28 3.99 -1.86
C PHE A 121 -6.46 4.18 -2.81
N SER A 122 -6.97 5.41 -2.98
CA SER A 122 -8.03 5.66 -3.96
C SER A 122 -7.56 5.33 -5.39
N VAL A 123 -6.26 5.49 -5.69
CA VAL A 123 -5.67 5.09 -6.97
C VAL A 123 -5.70 3.57 -7.14
N LEU A 124 -5.42 2.81 -6.07
CA LEU A 124 -5.54 1.35 -6.08
C LEU A 124 -7.00 0.92 -6.28
N LEU A 125 -7.95 1.61 -5.63
CA LEU A 125 -9.37 1.38 -5.85
C LEU A 125 -9.76 1.66 -7.30
N THR A 126 -9.26 2.72 -7.94
CA THR A 126 -9.51 2.99 -9.36
C THR A 126 -9.01 1.85 -10.25
N ALA A 127 -7.84 1.27 -9.95
CA ALA A 127 -7.38 0.07 -10.65
C ALA A 127 -8.37 -1.08 -10.45
N HIS A 128 -8.78 -1.38 -9.21
CA HIS A 128 -9.68 -2.49 -8.91
C HIS A 128 -11.08 -2.34 -9.54
N PHE A 129 -11.67 -1.14 -9.50
CA PHE A 129 -12.96 -0.86 -10.16
C PHE A 129 -12.87 -0.83 -11.68
N GLY A 130 -11.66 -0.76 -12.25
CA GLY A 130 -11.42 -1.02 -13.67
C GLY A 130 -12.04 -2.33 -14.13
N ILE A 131 -11.89 -3.38 -13.30
CA ILE A 131 -12.42 -4.75 -13.50
C ILE A 131 -13.93 -4.77 -13.73
N TRP A 132 -14.62 -3.79 -13.18
CA TRP A 132 -16.08 -3.72 -13.19
C TRP A 132 -16.60 -2.78 -14.28
N GLY A 133 -15.73 -2.34 -15.20
CA GLY A 133 -16.07 -1.42 -16.28
C GLY A 133 -16.22 0.04 -15.84
N GLY A 134 -15.64 0.44 -14.70
CA GLY A 134 -15.73 1.80 -14.16
C GLY A 134 -15.03 2.90 -14.98
N GLY A 135 -14.35 2.54 -16.08
CA GLY A 135 -13.56 3.46 -16.92
C GLY A 135 -12.22 3.87 -16.28
N GLY A 136 -11.57 4.88 -16.88
CA GLY A 136 -10.29 5.43 -16.40
C GLY A 136 -9.05 4.55 -16.64
N LEU A 137 -7.93 4.89 -16.00
CA LEU A 137 -6.64 4.20 -16.21
C LEU A 137 -6.67 2.72 -15.77
N GLY A 138 -7.44 2.40 -14.72
CA GLY A 138 -7.62 1.03 -14.26
C GLY A 138 -8.26 0.12 -15.31
N PHE A 139 -9.33 0.62 -15.94
CA PHE A 139 -10.00 -0.07 -17.04
C PHE A 139 -9.10 -0.25 -18.25
N VAL A 140 -8.35 0.78 -18.65
CA VAL A 140 -7.44 0.65 -19.80
C VAL A 140 -6.32 -0.34 -19.50
N ALA A 141 -5.74 -0.32 -18.29
CA ALA A 141 -4.72 -1.30 -17.88
C ALA A 141 -5.27 -2.74 -17.97
N GLU A 142 -6.49 -2.95 -17.50
CA GLU A 142 -7.15 -4.25 -17.56
C GLU A 142 -7.43 -4.72 -18.99
N GLN A 143 -7.88 -3.84 -19.88
CA GLN A 143 -8.05 -4.19 -21.30
C GLN A 143 -6.75 -4.67 -21.94
N GLN A 144 -5.62 -4.04 -21.58
CA GLN A 144 -4.30 -4.51 -22.03
C GLN A 144 -3.96 -5.89 -21.47
N LEU A 145 -4.37 -6.18 -20.24
CA LEU A 145 -4.14 -7.48 -19.61
C LEU A 145 -5.01 -8.57 -20.25
N MET A 146 -6.26 -8.27 -20.61
CA MET A 146 -7.12 -9.19 -21.36
C MET A 146 -6.61 -9.49 -22.76
N THR A 147 -5.87 -8.55 -23.37
CA THR A 147 -5.23 -8.73 -24.69
C THR A 147 -3.80 -9.25 -24.60
N PHE A 148 -3.33 -9.60 -23.40
CA PHE A 148 -1.97 -10.06 -23.12
C PHE A 148 -0.86 -9.06 -23.51
N ASP A 149 -1.18 -7.77 -23.68
CA ASP A 149 -0.19 -6.70 -23.84
C ASP A 149 0.30 -6.22 -22.47
N PHE A 150 1.16 -7.05 -21.85
CA PHE A 150 1.71 -6.75 -20.54
C PHE A 150 2.55 -5.46 -20.52
N ALA A 151 3.23 -5.12 -21.61
CA ALA A 151 4.07 -3.93 -21.67
C ALA A 151 3.21 -2.66 -21.53
N SER A 152 2.11 -2.58 -22.28
CA SER A 152 1.15 -1.48 -22.16
C SER A 152 0.45 -1.48 -20.80
N ALA A 153 0.07 -2.65 -20.27
CA ALA A 153 -0.51 -2.75 -18.93
C ALA A 153 0.42 -2.17 -17.84
N TRP A 154 1.71 -2.55 -17.87
CA TRP A 154 2.71 -2.03 -16.94
C TRP A 154 2.93 -0.52 -17.09
N MET A 155 2.84 0.02 -18.30
CA MET A 155 2.86 1.47 -18.52
C MET A 155 1.71 2.15 -17.80
N TYR A 156 0.47 1.64 -17.88
CA TYR A 156 -0.67 2.20 -17.15
C TYR A 156 -0.56 2.04 -15.64
N PHE A 157 -0.02 0.92 -15.15
CA PHE A 157 0.33 0.78 -13.72
C PHE A 157 1.38 1.81 -13.29
N ALA A 158 2.41 2.05 -14.10
CA ALA A 158 3.41 3.08 -13.82
C ALA A 158 2.80 4.49 -13.80
N TRP A 159 1.86 4.79 -14.69
CA TRP A 159 1.09 6.05 -14.65
C TRP A 159 0.29 6.20 -13.35
N MET A 160 -0.41 5.15 -12.93
CA MET A 160 -1.16 5.17 -11.66
C MET A 160 -0.22 5.35 -10.46
N ILE A 161 0.92 4.65 -10.42
CA ILE A 161 1.95 4.86 -9.39
C ILE A 161 2.49 6.30 -9.41
N GLY A 162 2.72 6.87 -10.60
CA GLY A 162 3.13 8.26 -10.77
C GLY A 162 2.10 9.25 -10.23
N ILE A 163 0.82 9.04 -10.51
CA ILE A 163 -0.28 9.85 -9.94
C ILE A 163 -0.31 9.72 -8.43
N ALA A 164 -0.22 8.50 -7.90
CA ALA A 164 -0.16 8.25 -6.46
C ALA A 164 1.05 8.94 -5.80
N LEU A 165 2.20 8.98 -6.47
CA LEU A 165 3.39 9.71 -6.01
C LEU A 165 3.12 11.21 -5.91
N VAL A 166 2.56 11.80 -6.97
CA VAL A 166 2.23 13.24 -6.99
C VAL A 166 1.26 13.58 -5.87
N ILE A 167 0.18 12.80 -5.70
CA ILE A 167 -0.79 12.96 -4.62
C ILE A 167 -0.10 12.89 -3.26
N ASP A 168 0.74 11.87 -3.02
CA ASP A 168 1.43 11.69 -1.75
C ASP A 168 2.36 12.86 -1.42
N LEU A 169 3.10 13.38 -2.41
CA LEU A 169 4.01 14.52 -2.25
C LEU A 169 3.28 15.85 -2.03
N VAL A 170 2.15 16.07 -2.72
CA VAL A 170 1.31 17.26 -2.53
C VAL A 170 0.77 17.30 -1.10
N ILE A 171 0.22 16.18 -0.63
CA ILE A 171 -0.33 16.12 0.73
C ILE A 171 0.79 16.15 1.79
N ALA A 172 1.97 15.56 1.52
CA ALA A 172 3.15 15.68 2.37
C ALA A 172 3.58 17.14 2.56
N SER A 173 3.53 17.95 1.50
CA SER A 173 3.85 19.37 1.54
C SER A 173 2.87 20.17 2.40
N GLY A 174 1.58 19.84 2.30
CA GLY A 174 0.54 20.38 3.19
C GLY A 174 0.79 20.01 4.66
N GLN A 175 1.08 18.74 4.93
CA GLN A 175 1.42 18.24 6.27
C GLN A 175 2.63 18.97 6.87
N LEU A 176 3.69 19.17 6.09
CA LEU A 176 4.88 19.89 6.54
C LEU A 176 4.56 21.34 6.92
N SER A 177 3.74 22.01 6.12
CA SER A 177 3.36 23.41 6.35
C SER A 177 2.62 23.56 7.69
N VAL A 178 1.71 22.64 8.00
CA VAL A 178 0.98 22.60 9.28
C VAL A 178 1.95 22.33 10.45
N VAL A 179 2.85 21.36 10.31
CA VAL A 179 3.84 21.05 11.37
C VAL A 179 4.74 22.26 11.66
N ARG A 180 5.22 22.95 10.62
CA ARG A 180 6.06 24.16 10.79
C ARG A 180 5.31 25.27 11.51
N TYR A 181 4.05 25.51 11.14
CA TYR A 181 3.21 26.52 11.77
C TYR A 181 2.98 26.23 13.26
N THR A 182 2.63 24.99 13.63
CA THR A 182 2.45 24.60 15.04
C THR A 182 3.73 24.72 15.87
N VAL A 183 4.91 24.45 15.28
CA VAL A 183 6.20 24.62 15.96
C VAL A 183 6.53 26.10 16.17
N GLN A 184 6.16 26.99 15.24
CA GLN A 184 6.36 28.44 15.39
C GLN A 184 5.47 29.02 16.49
N GLU A 185 4.19 28.65 16.55
CA GLU A 185 3.29 29.09 17.62
C GLU A 185 3.81 28.69 19.00
N LYS A 186 4.28 27.44 19.16
CA LYS A 186 4.88 26.96 20.44
C LYS A 186 6.18 27.66 20.84
N LYS A 187 6.87 28.32 19.91
CA LYS A 187 8.09 29.09 20.21
C LYS A 187 7.81 30.56 20.49
N ALA A 188 6.64 31.06 20.09
CA ALA A 188 6.25 32.45 20.21
C ALA A 188 5.44 32.75 21.48
N GLY A 189 4.85 31.73 22.11
CA GLY A 189 4.20 31.81 23.43
C GLY A 189 5.07 31.21 24.52
#